data_AF-A0A9X5JQE5-F1
#
_entry.id   AF-A0A9X5JQE5-F1
#
_cell.length_a   1.000
_cell.length_b   1.000
_cell.length_c   1.000
_cell.angle_alpha   90.00
_cell.angle_beta   90.00
_cell.angle_gamma   90.00
#
_symmetry.space_group_name_H-M   'P 1'
#
loop_
_entity.id
_entity.type
_entity.pdbx_description
1 polymer ?
#
loop_
_entity_poly.entity_id
_entity_poly.type
_entity_poly.pdbx_seq_one_letter_code
_entity_poly.pdbx_strand_id
1 'polypeptide(L)'
;MCKVLVLLAGLMLLQPAMAESGTIYFSGAIVEPACTTTTQQQGTSVTCTRQGVDKVRTIALNQSQQTLPYQLGTVSVKSVNHVKIIEVTYK
;
A
#
# COMPACT_ATOMS: atom_id res chain seq x y z
N MET A 1 -33.19 49.36 -28.05
CA MET A 1 -31.98 49.69 -27.26
C MET A 1 -32.02 49.14 -25.82
N CYS A 2 -33.18 48.87 -25.22
CA CYS A 2 -33.27 48.39 -23.82
C CYS A 2 -32.87 46.92 -23.59
N LYS A 3 -33.00 46.03 -24.59
CA LYS A 3 -32.71 44.57 -24.44
C LYS A 3 -31.22 44.21 -24.35
N VAL A 4 -30.33 45.03 -24.93
CA VAL A 4 -28.87 44.76 -24.92
C VAL A 4 -28.28 45.04 -23.54
N LEU A 5 -28.82 46.01 -22.82
CA LEU A 5 -28.36 46.40 -21.49
C LEU A 5 -28.59 45.29 -20.43
N VAL A 6 -29.69 44.53 -20.57
CA VAL A 6 -30.06 43.44 -19.66
C VAL A 6 -29.10 42.24 -19.79
N LEU A 7 -28.59 41.97 -20.99
CA LEU A 7 -27.65 40.87 -21.25
C LEU A 7 -26.24 41.16 -20.69
N LEU A 8 -25.78 42.41 -20.72
CA LEU A 8 -24.47 42.79 -20.14
C LEU A 8 -24.48 42.80 -18.61
N ALA A 9 -25.62 43.07 -17.97
CA ALA A 9 -25.74 43.05 -16.52
C ALA A 9 -25.68 41.62 -15.93
N GLY A 10 -26.20 40.61 -16.65
CA GLY A 10 -26.20 39.21 -16.21
C GLY A 10 -24.81 38.55 -16.17
N LEU A 11 -23.86 39.04 -16.95
CA LEU A 11 -22.49 38.51 -17.01
C LEU A 11 -21.60 38.92 -15.83
N MET A 12 -21.98 39.97 -15.07
CA MET A 12 -21.18 40.44 -13.93
C MET A 12 -21.40 39.64 -12.64
N LEU A 13 -22.35 38.69 -12.61
CA LEU A 13 -22.66 37.86 -11.44
C LEU A 13 -21.97 36.49 -11.44
N LEU A 14 -21.23 36.14 -12.49
CA LEU A 14 -20.41 34.92 -12.52
C LEU A 14 -19.06 35.21 -11.86
N GLN A 15 -19.03 35.28 -10.53
CA GLN A 15 -17.77 35.17 -9.79
C GLN A 15 -17.23 33.75 -9.98
N PRO A 16 -16.02 33.55 -10.54
CA PRO A 16 -15.42 32.23 -10.55
C PRO A 16 -15.22 31.82 -9.10
N ALA A 17 -15.84 30.70 -8.69
CA ALA A 17 -15.58 30.11 -7.39
C ALA A 17 -14.08 29.79 -7.32
N MET A 18 -13.33 30.63 -6.63
CA MET A 18 -11.91 30.42 -6.37
C MET A 18 -11.82 29.23 -5.42
N ALA A 19 -11.31 28.10 -5.88
CA ALA A 19 -11.04 26.97 -5.00
C ALA A 19 -9.95 27.39 -4.01
N GLU A 20 -10.34 27.68 -2.77
CA GLU A 20 -9.40 28.00 -1.71
C GLU A 20 -8.65 26.73 -1.31
N SER A 21 -7.34 26.71 -1.56
CA SER A 21 -6.47 25.61 -1.18
C SER A 21 -6.10 25.71 0.30
N GLY A 22 -5.95 24.58 0.98
CA GLY A 22 -5.57 24.51 2.40
C GLY A 22 -4.58 23.37 2.67
N THR A 23 -4.20 23.21 3.93
CA THR A 23 -3.28 22.14 4.38
C THR A 23 -4.06 21.05 5.12
N ILE A 24 -3.86 19.80 4.72
CA ILE A 24 -4.36 18.63 5.45
C ILE A 24 -3.24 18.10 6.33
N TYR A 25 -3.50 17.95 7.63
CA TYR A 25 -2.58 17.33 8.58
C TYR A 25 -3.01 15.90 8.87
N PHE A 26 -2.10 14.95 8.64
CA PHE A 26 -2.29 13.55 9.00
C PHE A 26 -1.47 13.23 10.25
N SER A 27 -2.08 12.51 11.18
CA SER A 27 -1.42 12.00 12.38
C SER A 27 -1.84 10.55 12.61
N GLY A 28 -0.91 9.73 13.07
CA GLY A 28 -1.12 8.30 13.29
C GLY A 28 0.14 7.61 13.80
N ALA A 29 0.01 6.34 14.13
CA ALA A 29 1.10 5.48 14.55
C ALA A 29 1.06 4.17 13.76
N ILE A 30 2.23 3.61 13.48
CA ILE A 30 2.35 2.24 12.97
C ILE A 30 2.21 1.31 14.18
N VAL A 31 1.05 0.67 14.30
CA VAL A 31 0.71 -0.18 15.45
C VAL A 31 1.07 -1.65 15.27
N GLU A 32 1.40 -2.07 14.05
CA GLU A 32 1.75 -3.45 13.71
C GLU A 32 3.07 -3.47 12.92
N PRO A 33 4.04 -4.32 13.28
CA PRO A 33 5.28 -4.44 12.53
C PRO A 33 5.04 -5.10 11.17
N ALA A 34 5.97 -4.89 10.24
CA ALA A 34 6.04 -5.70 9.03
C ALA A 34 6.24 -7.18 9.38
N CYS A 35 5.88 -8.09 8.46
CA CYS A 35 6.16 -9.50 8.67
C CYS A 35 7.68 -9.72 8.80
N THR A 36 8.07 -10.57 9.75
CA THR A 36 9.45 -10.97 9.96
C THR A 36 9.76 -12.25 9.18
N THR A 37 10.94 -12.31 8.57
CA THR A 37 11.40 -13.47 7.81
C THR A 37 12.62 -14.08 8.50
N THR A 38 12.53 -15.36 8.85
CA THR A 38 13.63 -16.12 9.46
C THR A 38 14.06 -17.24 8.53
N THR A 39 15.27 -17.15 8.00
CA THR A 39 15.84 -18.17 7.11
C THR A 39 16.51 -19.28 7.91
N GLN A 40 16.19 -20.52 7.56
CA GLN A 40 16.75 -21.76 8.10
C GLN A 40 17.39 -22.57 6.97
N GLN A 41 18.14 -23.64 7.28
CA GLN A 41 18.87 -24.42 6.27
C GLN A 41 17.99 -24.96 5.13
N GLN A 42 16.73 -25.35 5.41
CA GLN A 42 15.84 -26.00 4.43
C GLN A 42 14.64 -25.16 4.02
N GLY A 43 14.44 -23.99 4.63
CA GLY A 43 13.24 -23.19 4.44
C GLY A 43 13.35 -21.81 5.05
N THR A 44 12.34 -20.99 4.84
CA THR A 44 12.17 -19.71 5.53
C THR A 44 10.83 -19.71 6.23
N SER A 45 10.77 -19.12 7.42
CA SER A 45 9.51 -18.87 8.11
C SER A 45 9.19 -17.40 8.02
N VAL A 46 7.98 -17.07 7.61
CA VAL A 46 7.45 -15.71 7.60
C VAL A 46 6.36 -15.58 8.66
N THR A 47 6.58 -14.70 9.63
CA THR A 47 5.67 -14.42 10.73
C THR A 47 5.07 -13.04 10.54
N CYS A 48 3.74 -12.95 10.48
CA CYS A 48 3.03 -11.69 10.44
C CYS A 48 2.13 -11.56 11.66
N THR A 49 2.08 -10.37 12.24
CA THR A 49 1.16 -10.01 13.31
C THR A 49 0.00 -9.23 12.72
N ARG A 50 -1.24 -9.60 13.05
CA ARG A 50 -2.43 -8.81 12.70
C ARG A 50 -3.43 -8.88 13.83
N GLN A 51 -3.92 -7.72 14.28
CA GLN A 51 -4.77 -7.55 15.46
C GLN A 51 -4.18 -8.21 16.71
N GLY A 52 -2.84 -8.13 16.86
CA GLY A 52 -2.11 -8.79 17.95
C GLY A 52 -1.98 -10.31 17.84
N VAL A 53 -2.44 -10.91 16.74
CA VAL A 53 -2.36 -12.36 16.51
C VAL A 53 -1.27 -12.68 15.49
N ASP A 54 -0.33 -13.53 15.89
CA ASP A 54 0.72 -14.02 15.00
C ASP A 54 0.23 -15.19 14.14
N LYS A 55 0.58 -15.14 12.85
CA LYS A 55 0.49 -16.29 11.96
C LYS A 55 1.83 -16.51 11.27
N VAL A 56 2.23 -17.76 11.25
CA VAL A 56 3.49 -18.22 10.66
C VAL A 56 3.19 -19.04 9.41
N ARG A 57 3.97 -18.84 8.36
CA ARG A 57 4.07 -19.77 7.23
C ARG A 57 5.51 -20.13 6.96
N THR A 58 5.77 -21.42 6.80
CA THR A 58 7.07 -21.94 6.40
C THR A 58 7.08 -22.24 4.91
N ILE A 59 8.02 -21.65 4.19
CA ILE A 59 8.24 -21.84 2.76
C ILE A 59 9.52 -22.65 2.58
N ALA A 60 9.42 -23.81 1.93
CA ALA A 60 10.60 -24.59 1.59
C ALA A 60 11.38 -23.92 0.45
N LEU A 61 12.72 -23.97 0.48
CA LEU A 61 13.58 -23.28 -0.50
C LEU A 61 13.48 -23.84 -1.94
N ASN A 62 12.82 -24.99 -2.10
CA ASN A 62 12.55 -25.65 -3.37
C ASN A 62 11.13 -25.37 -3.90
N GLN A 63 10.29 -24.66 -3.17
CA GLN A 63 8.91 -24.38 -3.56
C GLN A 63 8.79 -23.02 -4.27
N SER A 64 7.77 -22.93 -5.12
CA SER A 64 7.37 -21.71 -5.83
C SER A 64 6.66 -20.71 -4.90
N GLN A 65 6.25 -19.57 -5.48
CA GLN A 65 5.59 -18.46 -4.79
C GLN A 65 4.43 -18.92 -3.88
N GLN A 66 4.40 -18.42 -2.65
CA GLN A 66 3.33 -18.62 -1.69
C GLN A 66 2.76 -17.29 -1.22
N THR A 67 1.55 -17.33 -0.67
CA THR A 67 0.93 -16.16 -0.03
C THR A 67 1.46 -15.97 1.39
N LEU A 68 1.66 -14.70 1.76
CA LEU A 68 1.96 -14.35 3.15
C LEU A 68 0.77 -14.67 4.07
N PRO A 69 1.00 -14.87 5.37
CA PRO A 69 -0.07 -14.87 6.35
C PRO A 69 -1.02 -13.67 6.18
N TYR A 70 -2.31 -13.89 6.45
CA TYR A 70 -3.38 -12.90 6.25
C TYR A 70 -3.49 -12.33 4.81
N GLN A 71 -2.90 -13.00 3.82
CA GLN A 71 -2.90 -12.57 2.41
C GLN A 71 -2.32 -11.16 2.19
N LEU A 72 -1.43 -10.71 3.08
CA LEU A 72 -0.78 -9.39 3.05
C LEU A 72 0.14 -9.18 1.84
N GLY A 73 0.42 -10.25 1.09
CA GLY A 73 1.41 -10.23 0.04
C GLY A 73 1.75 -11.63 -0.43
N THR A 74 2.89 -11.73 -1.10
CA THR A 74 3.47 -13.00 -1.53
C THR A 74 4.94 -13.09 -1.17
N VAL A 75 5.42 -14.31 -1.02
CA VAL A 75 6.82 -14.64 -0.80
C VAL A 75 7.24 -15.64 -1.87
N SER A 76 8.40 -15.44 -2.46
CA SER A 76 8.95 -16.34 -3.46
C SER A 76 10.43 -16.57 -3.22
N VAL A 77 10.92 -17.73 -3.65
CA VAL A 77 12.34 -18.09 -3.58
C VAL A 77 12.89 -18.12 -5.01
N LYS A 78 13.85 -17.25 -5.30
CA LYS A 78 14.56 -17.20 -6.59
C LYS A 78 15.97 -17.76 -6.41
N SER A 79 16.44 -18.51 -7.39
CA SER A 79 17.81 -19.03 -7.40
C SER A 79 18.64 -18.19 -8.36
N VAL A 80 19.71 -17.57 -7.87
CA VAL A 80 20.64 -16.78 -8.69
C VAL A 80 22.05 -17.27 -8.38
N ASN A 81 22.70 -17.90 -9.35
CA ASN A 81 24.00 -18.57 -9.20
C ASN A 81 23.99 -19.59 -8.04
N HIS A 82 24.74 -19.33 -6.98
CA HIS A 82 24.85 -20.18 -5.79
C HIS A 82 24.10 -19.59 -4.59
N VAL A 83 23.20 -18.63 -4.82
CA VAL A 83 22.45 -17.94 -3.80
C VAL A 83 20.95 -18.17 -4.00
N LYS A 84 20.24 -18.36 -2.89
CA LYS A 84 18.77 -18.34 -2.83
C LYS A 84 18.34 -16.97 -2.32
N ILE A 85 17.57 -16.25 -3.12
CA ILE A 85 16.99 -14.96 -2.79
C ILE A 85 15.55 -15.18 -2.34
N ILE A 86 15.20 -14.66 -1.18
CA ILE A 86 13.84 -14.67 -0.66
C ILE A 86 13.25 -13.29 -0.92
N GLU A 87 12.26 -13.24 -1.81
CA GLU A 87 11.60 -12.01 -2.21
C GLU A 87 10.22 -11.94 -1.56
N VAL A 88 9.99 -10.89 -0.77
CA VAL A 88 8.73 -10.63 -0.09
C VAL A 88 8.11 -9.37 -0.70
N THR A 89 6.89 -9.52 -1.22
CA THR A 89 6.14 -8.44 -1.89
C THR A 89 4.82 -8.22 -1.16
N TYR A 90 4.63 -7.03 -0.60
CA TYR A 90 3.39 -6.61 0.05
C TYR A 90 2.39 -6.06 -0.98
N LYS A 91 1.09 -6.22 -0.71
CA LYS A 91 -0.01 -5.67 -1.53
C LYS A 91 -0.46 -4.30 -1.03
#